data_AF-A0A9D8ASM8-F1
#
_entry.id   AF-A0A9D8ASM8-F1
#
_cell.length_a   1.000
_cell.length_b   1.000
_cell.length_c   1.000
_cell.angle_alpha   90.00
_cell.angle_beta   90.00
_cell.angle_gamma   90.00
#
_symmetry.space_group_name_H-M   'P 1'
#
loop_
_entity.id
_entity.type
_entity.pdbx_description
1 polymer ?
#
loop_
_entity_poly.entity_id
_entity_poly.type
_entity_poly.pdbx_seq_one_letter_code
_entity_poly.pdbx_strand_id
1 'polypeptide(L)'
;MGKQIQEAFSTPEGCDLVVENVKGKIDVKGWDRPETQVVAEPHDPEIEVEISQDGRKVIARTKSQNKRGPGLWFEWLAKGRTPVVDYAVCVPFHSNLTLRNVSGPVSVTQVEGAVRVNNVDGGATLVEVKGEVKAETVNGAVKVTGMDGTSTLKTVNGTLDVEGGRLSSISADTVNGTIHVAATLDAAGHYAFKTVNGGCHLTVSPSFRAQVSAHGVNLNVTCKVPSEEVHRQFGSWRGTIGSGDGPTAEITFNTVNGHLSINNGEPQVESDQPQASEESASPEPPAESIEVKVAETPATEEPETSPIKSQTEILQMVERGELSVEEAIVLLKDQ
;
A
#
# COMPACT_ATOMS: atom_id res chain seq x y z
N MET A 1 -16.28 -22.97 -3.79
CA MET A 1 -16.47 -21.89 -4.77
C MET A 1 -17.94 -21.52 -4.79
N GLY A 2 -18.25 -20.25 -4.51
CA GLY A 2 -19.56 -19.67 -4.76
C GLY A 2 -19.76 -19.40 -6.25
N LYS A 3 -20.99 -19.03 -6.63
CA LYS A 3 -21.29 -18.62 -8.01
C LYS A 3 -20.63 -17.26 -8.28
N GLN A 4 -19.91 -17.16 -9.40
CA GLN A 4 -19.40 -15.88 -9.89
C GLN A 4 -20.55 -14.92 -10.18
N ILE A 5 -20.41 -13.67 -9.73
CA ILE A 5 -21.38 -12.59 -9.94
C ILE A 5 -20.71 -11.58 -10.87
N GLN A 6 -21.41 -11.20 -11.92
CA GLN A 6 -20.92 -10.24 -12.91
C GLN A 6 -22.02 -9.24 -13.21
N GLU A 7 -21.73 -7.96 -13.00
CA GLU A 7 -22.63 -6.85 -13.28
C GLU A 7 -21.90 -5.81 -14.13
N ALA A 8 -22.63 -5.14 -15.02
CA ALA A 8 -22.11 -4.07 -15.87
C ALA A 8 -23.02 -2.84 -15.80
N PHE A 9 -22.40 -1.67 -15.68
CA PHE A 9 -23.06 -0.39 -15.46
C PHE A 9 -22.61 0.62 -16.50
N SER A 10 -23.55 1.37 -17.09
CA SER A 10 -23.21 2.44 -18.04
C SER A 10 -22.60 3.63 -17.28
N THR A 11 -21.37 4.01 -17.65
CA THR A 11 -20.56 5.04 -16.97
C THR A 11 -19.72 5.85 -17.99
N PRO A 12 -20.33 6.46 -19.01
CA PRO A 12 -19.59 7.10 -20.10
C PRO A 12 -18.69 8.27 -19.69
N GLU A 13 -18.97 8.90 -18.55
CA GLU A 13 -18.20 10.03 -17.99
C GLU A 13 -17.23 9.59 -16.88
N GLY A 14 -16.98 8.28 -16.74
CA GLY A 14 -16.30 7.70 -15.59
C GLY A 14 -17.26 7.44 -14.42
N CYS A 15 -16.74 6.80 -13.37
CA CYS A 15 -17.51 6.47 -12.18
C CYS A 15 -16.77 6.82 -10.88
N ASP A 16 -17.54 6.90 -9.79
CA ASP A 16 -17.04 6.89 -8.42
C ASP A 16 -17.17 5.45 -7.89
N LEU A 17 -16.14 4.62 -8.10
CA LEU A 17 -16.12 3.22 -7.68
C LEU A 17 -15.81 3.10 -6.19
N VAL A 18 -16.61 2.32 -5.48
CA VAL A 18 -16.35 1.90 -4.10
C VAL A 18 -16.31 0.38 -4.02
N VAL A 19 -15.18 -0.19 -3.61
CA VAL A 19 -15.06 -1.62 -3.30
C VAL A 19 -14.70 -1.79 -1.84
N GLU A 20 -15.50 -2.54 -1.09
CA GLU A 20 -15.22 -2.88 0.30
C GLU A 20 -15.20 -4.41 0.45
N ASN A 21 -14.04 -4.93 0.86
CA ASN A 21 -13.82 -6.36 1.02
C ASN A 21 -13.23 -6.66 2.40
N VAL A 22 -13.48 -7.88 2.87
CA VAL A 22 -12.90 -8.40 4.11
C VAL A 22 -11.64 -9.19 3.79
N LYS A 23 -11.74 -10.16 2.89
CA LYS A 23 -10.61 -10.99 2.48
C LYS A 23 -10.68 -11.33 0.99
N GLY A 24 -9.54 -11.36 0.34
CA GLY A 24 -9.40 -11.66 -1.08
C GLY A 24 -8.77 -10.49 -1.83
N LYS A 25 -8.47 -10.70 -3.12
CA LYS A 25 -7.85 -9.65 -3.95
C LYS A 25 -8.88 -8.63 -4.41
N ILE A 26 -8.45 -7.39 -4.57
CA ILE A 26 -9.18 -6.37 -5.32
C ILE A 26 -8.29 -5.95 -6.48
N ASP A 27 -8.70 -6.26 -7.71
CA ASP A 27 -8.01 -5.86 -8.92
C ASP A 27 -8.88 -4.89 -9.71
N VAL A 28 -8.38 -3.67 -9.94
CA VAL A 28 -9.08 -2.63 -10.71
C VAL A 28 -8.24 -2.24 -11.91
N LYS A 29 -8.84 -2.29 -13.09
CA LYS A 29 -8.20 -1.91 -14.35
C LYS A 29 -8.99 -0.84 -15.09
N GLY A 30 -8.33 0.22 -15.53
CA GLY A 30 -8.93 1.18 -16.44
C GLY A 30 -8.98 0.68 -17.88
N TRP A 31 -9.98 1.12 -18.63
CA TRP A 31 -10.16 0.80 -20.05
C TRP A 31 -10.84 1.92 -20.85
N ASP A 32 -10.92 1.71 -22.16
CA ASP A 32 -11.48 2.63 -23.15
C ASP A 32 -12.99 2.41 -23.42
N ARG A 33 -13.71 1.75 -22.50
CA ARG A 33 -15.14 1.48 -22.62
C ARG A 33 -15.97 2.41 -21.74
N PRO A 34 -17.16 2.84 -22.20
CA PRO A 34 -18.06 3.73 -21.45
C PRO A 34 -18.90 2.98 -20.39
N GLU A 35 -18.34 1.92 -19.81
CA GLU A 35 -19.03 1.06 -18.84
C GLU A 35 -18.08 0.63 -17.73
N THR A 36 -18.66 0.34 -16.57
CA THR A 36 -17.96 -0.25 -15.42
C THR A 36 -18.42 -1.68 -15.26
N GLN A 37 -17.51 -2.63 -15.32
CA GLN A 37 -17.79 -4.06 -15.15
C GLN A 37 -17.23 -4.52 -13.80
N VAL A 38 -18.09 -5.08 -12.96
CA VAL A 38 -17.70 -5.66 -11.66
C VAL A 38 -17.88 -7.17 -11.74
N VAL A 39 -16.79 -7.91 -11.49
CA VAL A 39 -16.79 -9.35 -11.30
C VAL A 39 -16.43 -9.63 -9.85
N ALA A 40 -17.28 -10.38 -9.15
CA ALA A 40 -17.04 -10.86 -7.80
C ALA A 40 -17.06 -12.39 -7.77
N GLU A 41 -16.03 -12.98 -7.16
CA GLU A 41 -15.84 -14.42 -7.04
C GLU A 41 -15.79 -14.83 -5.57
N PRO A 42 -16.94 -15.14 -4.96
CA PRO A 42 -16.96 -15.68 -3.60
C PRO A 42 -16.38 -17.08 -3.56
N HIS A 43 -15.53 -17.38 -2.58
CA HIS A 43 -14.91 -18.71 -2.44
C HIS A 43 -15.86 -19.73 -1.80
N ASP A 44 -16.96 -19.27 -1.21
CA ASP A 44 -18.00 -20.06 -0.56
C ASP A 44 -19.38 -19.64 -1.06
N PRO A 45 -20.29 -20.57 -1.41
CA PRO A 45 -21.64 -20.25 -1.88
C PRO A 45 -22.52 -19.52 -0.85
N GLU A 46 -22.18 -19.55 0.43
CA GLU A 46 -22.95 -18.86 1.48
C GLU A 46 -22.63 -17.36 1.58
N ILE A 47 -21.55 -16.91 0.94
CA ILE A 47 -21.11 -15.51 0.95
C ILE A 47 -22.01 -14.69 0.01
N GLU A 48 -22.54 -13.59 0.55
CA GLU A 48 -23.32 -12.62 -0.23
C GLU A 48 -22.45 -11.45 -0.66
N VAL A 49 -22.65 -10.97 -1.88
CA VAL A 49 -22.03 -9.77 -2.41
C VAL A 49 -23.13 -8.82 -2.86
N GLU A 50 -23.04 -7.56 -2.45
CA GLU A 50 -23.89 -6.49 -2.96
C GLU A 50 -23.15 -5.72 -4.05
N ILE A 51 -23.75 -5.64 -5.24
CA ILE A 51 -23.27 -4.79 -6.32
C ILE A 51 -24.43 -3.88 -6.73
N SER A 52 -24.21 -2.58 -6.76
CA SER A 52 -25.24 -1.60 -7.10
C SER A 52 -24.65 -0.35 -7.75
N GLN A 53 -25.49 0.38 -8.50
CA GLN A 53 -25.19 1.68 -9.06
C GLN A 53 -26.23 2.71 -8.60
N ASP A 54 -25.76 3.87 -8.17
CA ASP A 54 -26.56 5.08 -7.93
C ASP A 54 -25.92 6.26 -8.68
N GLY A 55 -26.51 6.63 -9.81
CA GLY A 55 -25.91 7.60 -10.73
C GLY A 55 -24.52 7.17 -11.20
N ARG A 56 -23.50 7.98 -10.91
CA ARG A 56 -22.09 7.66 -11.24
C ARG A 56 -21.40 6.78 -10.20
N LYS A 57 -22.03 6.55 -9.05
CA LYS A 57 -21.43 5.76 -7.97
C LYS A 57 -21.70 4.28 -8.21
N VAL A 58 -20.65 3.48 -8.31
CA VAL A 58 -20.74 2.01 -8.40
C VAL A 58 -20.18 1.44 -7.12
N ILE A 59 -20.94 0.58 -6.44
CA ILE A 59 -20.59 0.02 -5.14
C ILE A 59 -20.53 -1.50 -5.26
N ALA A 60 -19.45 -2.10 -4.78
CA ALA A 60 -19.28 -3.54 -4.63
C ALA A 60 -18.84 -3.87 -3.19
N ARG A 61 -19.62 -4.65 -2.46
CA ARG A 61 -19.42 -4.91 -1.02
C ARG A 61 -19.60 -6.37 -0.67
N THR A 62 -18.64 -6.94 0.04
CA THR A 62 -18.78 -8.27 0.66
C THR A 62 -19.68 -8.16 1.89
N LYS A 63 -20.82 -8.86 1.90
CA LYS A 63 -21.71 -8.94 3.06
C LYS A 63 -21.37 -10.16 3.92
N SER A 64 -21.18 -9.94 5.21
CA SER A 64 -21.28 -11.01 6.20
C SER A 64 -22.76 -11.24 6.52
N GLN A 65 -23.27 -12.46 6.36
CA GLN A 65 -24.67 -12.77 6.69
C GLN A 65 -24.91 -12.59 8.19
N ASN A 66 -25.56 -11.50 8.56
CA ASN A 66 -26.09 -11.32 9.91
C ASN A 66 -27.44 -12.07 10.03
N LYS A 67 -27.41 -13.41 10.04
CA LYS A 67 -28.61 -14.20 10.42
C LYS A 67 -28.77 -14.16 11.94
N ARG A 68 -29.51 -13.14 12.41
CA ARG A 68 -30.13 -13.09 13.73
C ARG A 68 -31.04 -14.32 13.93
N GLY A 69 -30.52 -15.39 14.56
CA GLY A 69 -31.31 -16.57 14.91
C GLY A 69 -30.66 -17.37 16.05
N PRO A 70 -31.29 -17.55 17.23
CA PRO A 70 -30.66 -18.17 18.41
C PRO A 70 -30.27 -19.65 18.28
N GLY A 71 -30.61 -20.32 17.18
CA GLY A 71 -30.41 -21.76 17.00
C GLY A 71 -29.22 -22.18 16.12
N LEU A 72 -28.56 -21.23 15.43
CA LEU A 72 -27.49 -21.53 14.45
C LEU A 72 -26.07 -21.27 14.98
N TRP A 73 -25.93 -20.72 16.19
CA TRP A 73 -24.64 -20.29 16.75
C TRP A 73 -23.72 -21.47 17.10
N PHE A 74 -24.28 -22.60 17.55
CA PHE A 74 -23.50 -23.78 17.91
C PHE A 74 -22.90 -24.52 16.70
N GLU A 75 -23.47 -24.37 15.50
CA GLU A 75 -23.02 -25.04 14.29
C GLU A 75 -21.97 -24.22 13.51
N TRP A 76 -22.00 -22.89 13.64
CA TRP A 76 -21.03 -21.96 13.05
C TRP A 76 -19.77 -21.74 13.91
N LEU A 77 -19.87 -21.85 15.25
CA LEU A 77 -18.70 -21.94 16.16
C LEU A 77 -17.74 -23.08 15.75
N ALA A 78 -18.25 -24.09 15.05
CA ALA A 78 -17.48 -25.21 14.56
C ALA A 78 -16.85 -24.97 13.16
N LYS A 79 -17.10 -23.85 12.47
CA LYS A 79 -16.72 -23.68 11.05
C LYS A 79 -15.98 -22.41 10.64
N GLY A 80 -15.70 -21.45 11.54
CA GLY A 80 -14.76 -20.31 11.40
C GLY A 80 -14.18 -20.00 10.00
N ARG A 81 -15.01 -19.54 9.06
CA ARG A 81 -14.57 -19.22 7.69
C ARG A 81 -14.82 -17.74 7.42
N THR A 82 -13.72 -16.98 7.41
CA THR A 82 -13.71 -15.58 6.98
C THR A 82 -14.23 -15.48 5.54
N PRO A 83 -15.14 -14.54 5.21
CA PRO A 83 -15.66 -14.41 3.86
C PRO A 83 -14.53 -13.98 2.91
N VAL A 84 -14.21 -14.84 1.95
CA VAL A 84 -13.21 -14.57 0.91
C VAL A 84 -13.93 -14.31 -0.41
N VAL A 85 -13.72 -13.13 -0.97
CA VAL A 85 -14.23 -12.72 -2.27
C VAL A 85 -13.11 -12.06 -3.05
N ASP A 86 -12.85 -12.55 -4.25
CA ASP A 86 -11.95 -11.87 -5.18
C ASP A 86 -12.77 -10.93 -6.08
N TYR A 87 -12.36 -9.67 -6.17
CA TYR A 87 -12.97 -8.68 -7.05
C TYR A 87 -12.05 -8.39 -8.23
N ALA A 88 -12.61 -8.41 -9.44
CA ALA A 88 -12.00 -7.89 -10.65
C ALA A 88 -12.94 -6.83 -11.25
N VAL A 89 -12.50 -5.59 -11.30
CA VAL A 89 -13.32 -4.45 -11.76
C VAL A 89 -12.63 -3.75 -12.92
N CYS A 90 -13.36 -3.55 -14.01
CA CYS A 90 -12.92 -2.69 -15.10
C CYS A 90 -13.71 -1.38 -15.08
N VAL A 91 -13.02 -0.24 -15.18
CA VAL A 91 -13.61 1.11 -15.11
C VAL A 91 -13.14 1.97 -16.30
N PRO A 92 -13.93 2.96 -16.76
CA PRO A 92 -13.41 3.95 -17.70
C PRO A 92 -12.17 4.66 -17.11
N PHE A 93 -11.18 5.02 -17.95
CA PHE A 93 -9.94 5.64 -17.48
C PHE A 93 -10.16 6.80 -16.50
N HIS A 94 -11.13 7.68 -16.78
CA HIS A 94 -11.41 8.87 -15.96
C HIS A 94 -12.29 8.60 -14.73
N SER A 95 -11.98 7.56 -13.96
CA SER A 95 -12.76 7.14 -12.79
C SER A 95 -12.05 7.41 -11.46
N ASN A 96 -12.83 7.72 -10.43
CA ASN A 96 -12.35 7.83 -9.06
C ASN A 96 -12.56 6.51 -8.31
N LEU A 97 -11.59 6.11 -7.50
CA LEU A 97 -11.61 4.83 -6.80
C LEU A 97 -11.52 5.04 -5.28
N THR A 98 -12.36 4.31 -4.55
CA THR A 98 -12.21 4.09 -3.10
C THR A 98 -12.20 2.59 -2.84
N LEU A 99 -11.02 2.05 -2.57
CA LEU A 99 -10.80 0.63 -2.33
C LEU A 99 -10.49 0.43 -0.85
N ARG A 100 -11.28 -0.39 -0.18
CA ARG A 100 -11.09 -0.77 1.22
C ARG A 100 -10.98 -2.27 1.31
N ASN A 101 -9.87 -2.75 1.83
CA ASN A 101 -9.67 -4.18 2.07
C ASN A 101 -9.09 -4.39 3.46
N VAL A 102 -9.44 -5.50 4.09
CA VAL A 102 -8.84 -5.87 5.37
C VAL A 102 -7.70 -6.86 5.17
N SER A 103 -7.87 -7.86 4.29
CA SER A 103 -6.82 -8.85 4.01
C SER A 103 -6.74 -9.24 2.54
N GLY A 104 -5.56 -9.14 1.95
CA GLY A 104 -5.30 -9.48 0.54
C GLY A 104 -4.72 -8.32 -0.27
N PRO A 105 -4.17 -8.61 -1.46
CA PRO A 105 -3.55 -7.59 -2.29
C PRO A 105 -4.60 -6.70 -2.96
N VAL A 106 -4.24 -5.42 -3.14
CA VAL A 106 -5.03 -4.46 -3.92
C VAL A 106 -4.18 -3.99 -5.11
N SER A 107 -4.69 -4.13 -6.33
CA SER A 107 -4.04 -3.64 -7.55
C SER A 107 -4.92 -2.62 -8.29
N VAL A 108 -4.30 -1.55 -8.77
CA VAL A 108 -4.92 -0.53 -9.62
C VAL A 108 -4.03 -0.30 -10.82
N THR A 109 -4.58 -0.46 -12.02
CA THR A 109 -3.82 -0.32 -13.27
C THR A 109 -4.52 0.65 -14.22
N GLN A 110 -3.76 1.62 -14.77
CA GLN A 110 -4.19 2.53 -15.82
C GLN A 110 -5.45 3.33 -15.46
N VAL A 111 -5.43 4.11 -14.38
CA VAL A 111 -6.58 4.92 -13.96
C VAL A 111 -6.17 6.39 -13.86
N GLU A 112 -7.00 7.28 -14.41
CA GLU A 112 -6.80 8.72 -14.45
C GLU A 112 -7.87 9.42 -13.59
N GLY A 113 -7.64 9.56 -12.30
CA GLY A 113 -8.60 10.12 -11.36
C GLY A 113 -8.09 10.08 -9.92
N ALA A 114 -8.95 10.41 -8.96
CA ALA A 114 -8.61 10.30 -7.56
C ALA A 114 -8.66 8.83 -7.11
N VAL A 115 -7.54 8.29 -6.63
CA VAL A 115 -7.43 6.90 -6.16
C VAL A 115 -7.16 6.88 -4.65
N ARG A 116 -8.08 6.30 -3.89
CA ARG A 116 -7.94 6.06 -2.46
C ARG A 116 -7.90 4.57 -2.16
N VAL A 117 -6.79 4.08 -1.63
CA VAL A 117 -6.62 2.69 -1.17
C VAL A 117 -6.42 2.69 0.34
N ASN A 118 -7.25 1.93 1.05
CA ASN A 118 -7.01 1.58 2.45
C ASN A 118 -6.94 0.06 2.55
N ASN A 119 -5.75 -0.45 2.80
CA ASN A 119 -5.55 -1.85 3.11
C ASN A 119 -5.13 -2.00 4.56
N VAL A 120 -5.29 -3.19 5.13
CA VAL A 120 -4.73 -3.48 6.46
C VAL A 120 -3.64 -4.52 6.35
N ASP A 121 -3.97 -5.68 5.82
CA ASP A 121 -3.04 -6.80 5.69
C ASP A 121 -2.89 -7.21 4.23
N GLY A 122 -1.78 -6.81 3.62
CA GLY A 122 -1.51 -7.01 2.20
C GLY A 122 -0.94 -5.75 1.54
N GLY A 123 -0.25 -5.96 0.43
CA GLY A 123 0.32 -4.86 -0.35
C GLY A 123 -0.70 -4.12 -1.21
N ALA A 124 -0.34 -2.90 -1.62
CA ALA A 124 -1.04 -2.15 -2.66
C ALA A 124 -0.09 -1.93 -3.84
N THR A 125 -0.55 -2.23 -5.05
CA THR A 125 0.22 -2.03 -6.29
C THR A 125 -0.55 -1.08 -7.20
N LEU A 126 0.07 0.04 -7.58
CA LEU A 126 -0.52 1.05 -8.45
C LEU A 126 0.36 1.21 -9.69
N VAL A 127 -0.18 0.98 -10.87
CA VAL A 127 0.56 0.99 -12.14
C VAL A 127 -0.09 1.97 -13.12
N GLU A 128 0.69 2.89 -13.67
CA GLU A 128 0.25 3.88 -14.67
C GLU A 128 -0.97 4.69 -14.21
N VAL A 129 -0.94 5.17 -12.96
CA VAL A 129 -2.03 5.95 -12.37
C VAL A 129 -1.74 7.45 -12.50
N LYS A 130 -2.75 8.23 -12.90
CA LYS A 130 -2.65 9.68 -13.00
C LYS A 130 -3.67 10.38 -12.11
N GLY A 131 -3.26 11.46 -11.46
CA GLY A 131 -4.13 12.26 -10.58
C GLY A 131 -3.66 12.28 -9.13
N GLU A 132 -4.61 12.34 -8.19
CA GLU A 132 -4.34 12.33 -6.75
C GLU A 132 -4.42 10.89 -6.23
N VAL A 133 -3.30 10.38 -5.71
CA VAL A 133 -3.23 9.04 -5.12
C VAL A 133 -3.06 9.15 -3.61
N LYS A 134 -3.93 8.46 -2.88
CA LYS A 134 -3.80 8.25 -1.44
C LYS A 134 -3.86 6.76 -1.14
N ALA A 135 -2.72 6.16 -0.79
CA ALA A 135 -2.63 4.74 -0.45
C ALA A 135 -2.13 4.57 0.99
N GLU A 136 -2.92 3.92 1.83
CA GLU A 136 -2.58 3.64 3.22
C GLU A 136 -2.69 2.12 3.46
N THR A 137 -1.65 1.52 4.03
CA THR A 137 -1.66 0.14 4.52
C THR A 137 -1.15 0.07 5.96
N VAL A 138 -1.41 -1.01 6.67
CA VAL A 138 -0.80 -1.26 8.00
C VAL A 138 0.37 -2.22 7.81
N ASN A 139 0.10 -3.42 7.30
CA ASN A 139 1.08 -4.46 7.05
C ASN A 139 1.12 -4.76 5.56
N GLY A 140 2.16 -4.27 4.89
CA GLY A 140 2.33 -4.49 3.47
C GLY A 140 3.14 -3.39 2.81
N ALA A 141 3.74 -3.74 1.67
CA ALA A 141 4.39 -2.77 0.82
C ALA A 141 3.37 -2.00 -0.03
N VAL A 142 3.67 -0.74 -0.33
CA VAL A 142 2.96 0.03 -1.35
C VAL A 142 3.93 0.24 -2.50
N LYS A 143 3.64 -0.38 -3.65
CA LYS A 143 4.42 -0.22 -4.88
C LYS A 143 3.66 0.66 -5.85
N VAL A 144 4.31 1.69 -6.37
CA VAL A 144 3.76 2.62 -7.35
C VAL A 144 4.71 2.69 -8.53
N THR A 145 4.22 2.38 -9.73
CA THR A 145 5.01 2.42 -10.96
C THR A 145 4.35 3.32 -12.00
N GLY A 146 5.07 4.31 -12.51
CA GLY A 146 4.60 5.19 -13.58
C GLY A 146 3.48 6.13 -13.16
N MET A 147 3.61 6.78 -12.00
CA MET A 147 2.59 7.69 -11.49
C MET A 147 2.81 9.15 -11.93
N ASP A 148 1.75 9.79 -12.43
CA ASP A 148 1.75 11.22 -12.74
C ASP A 148 0.81 12.00 -11.83
N GLY A 149 1.31 12.99 -11.09
CA GLY A 149 0.51 13.86 -10.22
C GLY A 149 0.99 13.90 -8.77
N THR A 150 0.06 13.81 -7.81
CA THR A 150 0.33 13.99 -6.37
C THR A 150 0.07 12.73 -5.58
N SER A 151 1.00 12.32 -4.71
CA SER A 151 0.85 11.10 -3.89
C SER A 151 0.93 11.36 -2.39
N THR A 152 0.10 10.63 -1.65
CA THR A 152 0.22 10.42 -0.20
C THR A 152 0.24 8.92 0.07
N LEU A 153 1.39 8.39 0.46
CA LEU A 153 1.63 6.97 0.67
C LEU A 153 1.96 6.73 2.15
N LYS A 154 1.28 5.78 2.79
CA LYS A 154 1.52 5.46 4.19
C LYS A 154 1.52 3.95 4.42
N THR A 155 2.46 3.49 5.23
CA THR A 155 2.47 2.11 5.75
C THR A 155 2.94 2.12 7.20
N VAL A 156 2.54 1.15 8.03
CA VAL A 156 3.13 1.00 9.37
C VAL A 156 4.34 0.08 9.26
N ASN A 157 4.13 -1.12 8.72
CA ASN A 157 5.15 -2.13 8.51
C ASN A 157 5.21 -2.48 7.02
N GLY A 158 6.22 -1.94 6.32
CA GLY A 158 6.40 -2.21 4.91
C GLY A 158 7.24 -1.17 4.18
N THR A 159 7.63 -1.54 2.97
CA THR A 159 8.35 -0.68 2.05
C THR A 159 7.38 0.18 1.25
N LEU A 160 7.70 1.46 1.08
CA LEU A 160 7.06 2.34 0.10
C LEU A 160 8.00 2.45 -1.08
N ASP A 161 7.58 1.98 -2.25
CA ASP A 161 8.40 1.93 -3.45
C ASP A 161 7.72 2.68 -4.58
N VAL A 162 8.40 3.70 -5.11
CA VAL A 162 7.87 4.59 -6.15
C VAL A 162 8.88 4.69 -7.28
N GLU A 163 8.49 4.18 -8.45
CA GLU A 163 9.35 4.05 -9.62
C GLU A 163 8.68 4.70 -10.84
N GLY A 164 9.42 5.52 -11.57
CA GLY A 164 8.93 6.17 -12.80
C GLY A 164 7.81 7.18 -12.59
N GLY A 165 7.34 7.75 -13.70
CA GLY A 165 6.32 8.81 -13.72
C GLY A 165 6.88 10.19 -13.35
N ARG A 166 5.99 11.19 -13.33
CA ARG A 166 6.27 12.58 -12.95
C ARG A 166 5.44 13.01 -11.73
N LEU A 167 6.12 13.26 -10.62
CA LEU A 167 5.49 13.68 -9.37
C LEU A 167 5.61 15.19 -9.18
N SER A 168 4.47 15.85 -8.97
CA SER A 168 4.42 17.25 -8.55
C SER A 168 4.56 17.39 -7.03
N SER A 169 4.13 16.38 -6.27
CA SER A 169 4.38 16.25 -4.83
C SER A 169 4.27 14.80 -4.38
N ILE A 170 5.03 14.45 -3.34
CA ILE A 170 4.89 13.16 -2.63
C ILE A 170 5.00 13.38 -1.12
N SER A 171 4.10 12.77 -0.37
CA SER A 171 4.22 12.56 1.08
C SER A 171 4.27 11.05 1.33
N ALA A 172 5.40 10.52 1.77
CA ALA A 172 5.56 9.11 2.08
C ALA A 172 5.96 8.91 3.54
N ASP A 173 5.14 8.18 4.29
CA ASP A 173 5.30 7.96 5.73
C ASP A 173 5.37 6.44 6.03
N THR A 174 6.39 5.98 6.74
CA THR A 174 6.45 4.61 7.29
C THR A 174 6.89 4.58 8.75
N VAL A 175 6.48 3.58 9.53
CA VAL A 175 6.99 3.40 10.90
C VAL A 175 8.21 2.50 10.85
N ASN A 176 8.03 1.27 10.37
CA ASN A 176 9.08 0.26 10.21
C ASN A 176 9.18 -0.14 8.74
N GLY A 177 10.15 0.43 8.05
CA GLY A 177 10.35 0.14 6.63
C GLY A 177 11.18 1.18 5.91
N THR A 178 11.32 0.97 4.61
CA THR A 178 12.17 1.80 3.76
C THR A 178 11.32 2.50 2.71
N ILE A 179 11.66 3.74 2.42
CA ILE A 179 11.08 4.52 1.34
C ILE A 179 12.08 4.53 0.17
N HIS A 180 11.67 4.08 -1.00
CA HIS A 180 12.40 4.16 -2.24
C HIS A 180 11.65 5.07 -3.21
N VAL A 181 12.33 6.09 -3.71
CA VAL A 181 11.76 7.00 -4.70
C VAL A 181 12.75 7.19 -5.85
N ALA A 182 12.38 6.67 -7.01
CA ALA A 182 13.06 6.82 -8.28
C ALA A 182 12.05 7.28 -9.33
N ALA A 183 11.63 8.55 -9.26
CA ALA A 183 10.68 9.17 -10.17
C ALA A 183 11.17 10.52 -10.68
N THR A 184 10.57 11.05 -11.74
CA THR A 184 10.84 12.43 -12.18
C THR A 184 10.16 13.38 -11.21
N LEU A 185 10.93 14.27 -10.59
CA LEU A 185 10.44 15.25 -9.64
C LEU A 185 10.33 16.63 -10.31
N ASP A 186 9.18 17.28 -10.18
CA ASP A 186 8.99 18.67 -10.57
C ASP A 186 9.90 19.63 -9.79
N ALA A 187 10.46 20.62 -10.49
CA ALA A 187 11.44 21.56 -9.95
C ALA A 187 10.89 22.53 -8.88
N ALA A 188 9.56 22.69 -8.79
CA ALA A 188 8.89 23.48 -7.75
C ALA A 188 8.02 22.61 -6.83
N GLY A 189 8.27 21.30 -6.81
CA GLY A 189 7.51 20.36 -6.00
C GLY A 189 7.92 20.34 -4.53
N HIS A 190 7.02 19.80 -3.70
CA HIS A 190 7.27 19.54 -2.28
C HIS A 190 7.27 18.02 -2.04
N TYR A 191 8.34 17.55 -1.41
CA TYR A 191 8.60 16.13 -1.19
C TYR A 191 8.86 15.89 0.30
N ALA A 192 7.95 15.19 0.96
CA ALA A 192 8.00 14.93 2.39
C ALA A 192 8.11 13.44 2.67
N PHE A 193 9.11 13.08 3.46
CA PHE A 193 9.43 11.70 3.81
C PHE A 193 9.52 11.57 5.32
N LYS A 194 8.83 10.59 5.90
CA LYS A 194 8.88 10.34 7.34
C LYS A 194 9.07 8.86 7.63
N THR A 195 9.98 8.55 8.55
CA THR A 195 10.24 7.18 9.03
C THR A 195 10.36 7.18 10.56
N VAL A 196 10.08 6.07 11.26
CA VAL A 196 10.51 5.94 12.67
C VAL A 196 11.79 5.10 12.74
N ASN A 197 11.73 3.88 12.22
CA ASN A 197 12.83 2.94 12.09
C ASN A 197 12.95 2.54 10.62
N GLY A 198 13.79 3.25 9.88
CA GLY A 198 13.74 3.15 8.43
C GLY A 198 14.72 4.03 7.68
N GLY A 199 14.80 3.78 6.37
CA GLY A 199 15.61 4.58 5.46
C GLY A 199 14.77 5.28 4.40
N CYS A 200 15.31 6.34 3.82
CA CYS A 200 14.81 6.92 2.59
C CYS A 200 15.92 6.90 1.54
N HIS A 201 15.68 6.23 0.41
CA HIS A 201 16.55 6.21 -0.74
C HIS A 201 15.90 7.02 -1.85
N LEU A 202 16.51 8.15 -2.14
CA LEU A 202 16.06 9.07 -3.18
C LEU A 202 17.05 9.02 -4.35
N THR A 203 16.54 8.74 -5.54
CA THR A 203 17.29 8.87 -6.79
C THR A 203 16.81 10.12 -7.50
N VAL A 204 17.73 11.07 -7.70
CA VAL A 204 17.46 12.33 -8.42
C VAL A 204 18.40 12.47 -9.60
N SER A 205 17.91 13.13 -10.65
CA SER A 205 18.72 13.56 -11.78
C SER A 205 19.77 14.60 -11.32
N PRO A 206 20.98 14.63 -11.90
CA PRO A 206 21.99 15.63 -11.55
C PRO A 206 21.56 17.08 -11.82
N SER A 207 20.62 17.29 -12.77
CA SER A 207 20.08 18.61 -13.10
C SER A 207 19.00 19.10 -12.13
N PHE A 208 18.53 18.25 -11.22
CA PHE A 208 17.46 18.57 -10.28
C PHE A 208 18.02 19.35 -9.07
N ARG A 209 17.56 20.60 -8.89
CA ARG A 209 17.94 21.44 -7.76
C ARG A 209 16.89 21.36 -6.65
N ALA A 210 17.31 21.07 -5.43
CA ALA A 210 16.42 21.04 -4.27
C ALA A 210 17.10 21.51 -2.99
N GLN A 211 16.36 22.18 -2.13
CA GLN A 211 16.74 22.40 -0.74
C GLN A 211 16.28 21.20 0.07
N VAL A 212 17.20 20.55 0.74
CA VAL A 212 16.93 19.37 1.56
C VAL A 212 17.09 19.74 3.03
N SER A 213 16.08 19.40 3.83
CA SER A 213 16.08 19.51 5.28
C SER A 213 15.77 18.15 5.89
N ALA A 214 16.76 17.55 6.55
CA ALA A 214 16.61 16.28 7.24
C ALA A 214 16.77 16.47 8.76
N HIS A 215 15.86 15.90 9.53
CA HIS A 215 15.84 15.98 10.99
C HIS A 215 15.64 14.60 11.60
N GLY A 216 16.36 14.29 12.67
CA GLY A 216 16.10 13.10 13.45
C GLY A 216 16.98 12.95 14.68
N VAL A 217 16.67 11.96 15.52
CA VAL A 217 17.44 11.71 16.75
C VAL A 217 18.77 11.03 16.39
N ASN A 218 18.69 9.91 15.68
CA ASN A 218 19.82 9.14 15.17
C ASN A 218 19.78 9.16 13.63
N LEU A 219 20.02 10.36 13.06
CA LEU A 219 20.03 10.59 11.62
C LEU A 219 21.43 10.37 11.04
N ASN A 220 21.52 9.56 9.98
CA ASN A 220 22.67 9.50 9.10
C ASN A 220 22.27 9.93 7.68
N VAL A 221 23.05 10.82 7.06
CA VAL A 221 22.78 11.30 5.70
C VAL A 221 23.98 11.01 4.80
N THR A 222 23.74 10.30 3.70
CA THR A 222 24.69 10.11 2.61
C THR A 222 24.16 10.79 1.36
N CYS A 223 24.91 11.76 0.84
CA CYS A 223 24.56 12.46 -0.39
C CYS A 223 25.68 12.25 -1.41
N LYS A 224 25.35 11.67 -2.56
CA LYS A 224 26.27 11.46 -3.70
C LYS A 224 26.05 12.47 -4.83
N VAL A 225 25.16 13.42 -4.63
CA VAL A 225 24.90 14.53 -5.55
C VAL A 225 25.75 15.73 -5.09
N PRO A 226 26.28 16.57 -6.01
CA PRO A 226 26.91 17.83 -5.63
C PRO A 226 26.00 18.63 -4.70
N SER A 227 26.54 19.07 -3.57
CA SER A 227 25.79 19.79 -2.55
C SER A 227 26.54 21.03 -2.08
N GLU A 228 25.79 22.10 -1.89
CA GLU A 228 26.24 23.41 -1.45
C GLU A 228 25.53 23.79 -0.14
N GLU A 229 26.11 24.74 0.59
CA GLU A 229 25.54 25.28 1.83
C GLU A 229 25.17 24.20 2.86
N VAL A 230 25.99 23.15 2.94
CA VAL A 230 25.73 22.01 3.82
C VAL A 230 26.00 22.39 5.27
N HIS A 231 24.93 22.51 6.05
CA HIS A 231 24.96 22.74 7.49
C HIS A 231 24.64 21.42 8.19
N ARG A 232 25.55 20.97 9.05
CA ARG A 232 25.38 19.77 9.88
C ARG A 232 25.36 20.16 11.35
N GLN A 233 24.30 19.80 12.05
CA GLN A 233 24.20 19.89 13.50
C GLN A 233 23.75 18.54 14.05
N PHE A 234 23.87 18.35 15.35
CA PHE A 234 23.40 17.11 15.96
C PHE A 234 21.90 16.91 15.65
N GLY A 235 21.55 15.80 15.00
CA GLY A 235 20.17 15.48 14.62
C GLY A 235 19.56 16.34 13.50
N SER A 236 20.35 17.16 12.81
CA SER A 236 19.86 17.97 11.68
C SER A 236 20.89 18.06 10.57
N TRP A 237 20.41 17.93 9.34
CA TRP A 237 21.19 18.10 8.13
C TRP A 237 20.41 18.98 7.15
N ARG A 238 21.03 20.07 6.72
CA ARG A 238 20.46 20.95 5.70
C ARG A 238 21.47 21.19 4.60
N GLY A 239 21.04 21.18 3.35
CA GLY A 239 21.89 21.51 2.23
C GLY A 239 21.09 21.70 0.96
N THR A 240 21.67 22.41 0.00
CA THR A 240 21.10 22.52 -1.33
C THR A 240 21.81 21.50 -2.23
N ILE A 241 21.05 20.64 -2.90
CA ILE A 241 21.58 19.62 -3.81
C ILE A 241 21.34 20.01 -5.27
N GLY A 242 22.21 19.55 -6.16
CA GLY A 242 22.08 19.72 -7.61
C GLY A 242 22.51 21.09 -8.12
N SER A 243 22.71 21.17 -9.43
CA SER A 243 23.37 22.31 -10.10
C SER A 243 22.45 23.09 -11.06
N GLY A 244 21.15 22.82 -11.06
CA GLY A 244 20.24 23.42 -12.04
C GLY A 244 19.90 24.89 -11.77
N ASP A 245 19.91 25.75 -12.79
CA ASP A 245 19.57 27.18 -12.68
C ASP A 245 18.04 27.46 -12.54
N GLY A 246 17.27 26.49 -12.03
CA GLY A 246 15.82 26.51 -11.98
C GLY A 246 15.24 26.81 -10.59
N PRO A 247 13.89 26.81 -10.47
CA PRO A 247 13.24 26.82 -9.17
C PRO A 247 13.74 25.66 -8.32
N THR A 248 13.75 25.89 -7.01
CA THR A 248 14.32 24.96 -6.04
C THR A 248 13.19 24.19 -5.38
N ALA A 249 13.17 22.88 -5.59
CA ALA A 249 12.23 22.01 -4.91
C ALA A 249 12.56 21.93 -3.42
N GLU A 250 11.57 21.51 -2.62
CA GLU A 250 11.76 21.30 -1.19
C GLU A 250 11.68 19.82 -0.86
N ILE A 251 12.72 19.28 -0.24
CA ILE A 251 12.74 17.91 0.28
C ILE A 251 12.85 17.97 1.80
N THR A 252 11.89 17.38 2.50
CA THR A 252 11.94 17.21 3.95
C THR A 252 12.01 15.74 4.31
N PHE A 253 12.97 15.35 5.15
CA PHE A 253 13.05 14.01 5.72
C PHE A 253 13.03 14.09 7.24
N ASN A 254 12.09 13.39 7.88
CA ASN A 254 12.04 13.30 9.34
C ASN A 254 12.16 11.85 9.78
N THR A 255 13.04 11.59 10.75
CA THR A 255 13.22 10.26 11.30
C THR A 255 13.47 10.24 12.80
N VAL A 256 13.22 9.13 13.47
CA VAL A 256 13.78 8.89 14.82
C VAL A 256 15.12 8.19 14.66
N ASN A 257 15.13 7.02 14.02
CA ASN A 257 16.31 6.21 13.73
C ASN A 257 16.33 5.89 12.24
N GLY A 258 17.20 6.56 11.47
CA GLY A 258 17.17 6.34 10.04
C GLY A 258 18.30 6.93 9.23
N HIS A 259 18.35 6.44 7.99
CA HIS A 259 19.32 6.84 6.99
C HIS A 259 18.63 7.52 5.81
N LEU A 260 19.15 8.67 5.40
CA LEU A 260 18.80 9.31 4.14
C LEU A 260 19.93 9.08 3.14
N SER A 261 19.63 8.41 2.04
CA SER A 261 20.52 8.22 0.90
C SER A 261 20.00 9.03 -0.28
N ILE A 262 20.79 9.98 -0.77
CA ILE A 262 20.50 10.73 -1.99
C ILE A 262 21.53 10.32 -3.04
N ASN A 263 21.06 9.55 -4.03
CA ASN A 263 21.88 9.07 -5.12
C ASN A 263 21.62 9.88 -6.39
N ASN A 264 22.65 9.99 -7.21
CA ASN A 264 22.53 10.47 -8.57
C ASN A 264 22.11 9.30 -9.47
N GLY A 265 21.08 9.50 -10.29
CA GLY A 265 20.64 8.53 -11.30
C GLY A 265 19.47 9.07 -12.12
N GLU A 266 19.31 8.55 -13.33
CA GLU A 266 18.05 8.72 -14.05
C GLU A 266 17.04 7.70 -13.51
N PRO A 267 15.78 8.11 -13.25
CA PRO A 267 14.73 7.17 -12.86
C PRO A 267 14.42 6.26 -14.06
N GLN A 268 15.08 5.10 -14.10
CA GLN A 268 14.78 4.04 -15.06
C GLN A 268 13.62 3.22 -14.49
N VAL A 269 12.55 3.02 -15.26
CA VAL A 269 11.61 1.93 -14.98
C VAL A 269 12.35 0.66 -15.35
N GLU A 270 12.75 -0.13 -14.35
CA GLU A 270 13.33 -1.44 -14.62
C GLU A 270 12.24 -2.28 -15.29
N SER A 271 12.30 -2.37 -16.62
CA SER A 271 11.40 -3.22 -17.37
C SER A 271 11.75 -4.65 -16.99
N ASP A 272 10.90 -5.28 -16.17
CA ASP A 272 10.90 -6.71 -15.90
C ASP A 272 10.62 -7.46 -17.21
N GLN A 273 11.61 -7.51 -18.09
CA GLN A 273 11.65 -8.51 -19.15
C GLN A 273 12.17 -9.78 -18.48
N PRO A 274 11.41 -10.89 -18.49
CA PRO A 274 11.93 -12.15 -18.00
C PRO A 274 13.12 -12.56 -18.86
N GLN A 275 14.33 -12.33 -18.34
CA GLN A 275 15.52 -12.96 -18.87
C GLN A 275 15.34 -14.46 -18.68
N ALA A 276 15.12 -15.15 -19.81
CA ALA A 276 15.23 -16.58 -19.90
C ALA A 276 16.65 -16.97 -19.50
N SER A 277 16.85 -17.28 -18.21
CA SER A 277 18.06 -17.93 -17.72
C SER A 277 17.98 -19.39 -18.14
N GLU A 278 18.78 -19.73 -19.15
CA GLU A 278 19.00 -21.10 -19.59
C GLU A 278 19.41 -21.98 -18.40
N GLU A 279 18.65 -23.04 -18.27
CA GLU A 279 18.80 -24.17 -17.38
C GLU A 279 20.18 -24.84 -17.60
N SER A 280 21.05 -24.76 -16.60
CA SER A 280 22.23 -25.62 -16.50
C SER A 280 22.23 -26.28 -15.13
N ALA A 281 21.57 -27.43 -15.07
CA ALA A 281 21.56 -28.31 -13.92
C ALA A 281 22.78 -29.23 -13.93
N SER A 282 23.53 -29.25 -12.83
CA SER A 282 24.14 -30.48 -12.31
C SER A 282 24.37 -30.38 -10.80
N PRO A 283 24.34 -31.51 -10.07
CA PRO A 283 23.80 -31.56 -8.70
C PRO A 283 24.89 -31.54 -7.62
N GLU A 284 24.58 -30.94 -6.47
CA GLU A 284 25.32 -31.13 -5.21
C GLU A 284 24.49 -31.95 -4.19
N PRO A 285 25.15 -32.74 -3.33
CA PRO A 285 24.55 -33.83 -2.55
C PRO A 285 23.84 -33.35 -1.27
N PRO A 286 22.99 -34.19 -0.64
CA PRO A 286 22.15 -33.79 0.49
C PRO A 286 22.95 -33.59 1.77
N ALA A 287 22.74 -32.46 2.44
CA ALA A 287 23.22 -32.20 3.79
C ALA A 287 22.20 -32.68 4.84
N GLU A 288 22.74 -33.35 5.85
CA GLU A 288 22.05 -34.01 6.95
C GLU A 288 21.31 -33.03 7.89
N SER A 289 20.17 -33.53 8.38
CA SER A 289 19.35 -32.99 9.46
C SER A 289 20.07 -33.02 10.81
N ILE A 290 20.13 -31.88 11.50
CA ILE A 290 20.52 -31.79 12.91
C ILE A 290 19.32 -31.28 13.71
N GLU A 291 18.78 -32.16 14.55
CA GLU A 291 17.84 -31.84 15.63
C GLU A 291 18.55 -31.04 16.72
N VAL A 292 17.96 -29.94 17.19
CA VAL A 292 18.33 -29.32 18.46
C VAL A 292 17.10 -29.18 19.35
N LYS A 293 17.30 -29.68 20.58
CA LYS A 293 16.32 -29.93 21.63
C LYS A 293 16.07 -28.68 22.49
N VAL A 294 14.82 -28.56 22.93
CA VAL A 294 14.19 -27.53 23.77
C VAL A 294 14.90 -27.29 25.12
N ALA A 295 14.84 -26.04 25.61
CA ALA A 295 14.89 -25.72 27.03
C ALA A 295 13.88 -24.60 27.38
N GLU A 296 12.88 -24.93 28.20
CA GLU A 296 11.99 -24.02 28.96
C GLU A 296 12.76 -23.40 30.13
N THR A 297 12.52 -22.15 30.57
CA THR A 297 11.65 -21.71 31.69
C THR A 297 11.94 -20.20 31.96
N PRO A 298 11.25 -19.48 32.88
CA PRO A 298 9.83 -19.46 33.28
C PRO A 298 9.20 -18.04 33.18
N ALA A 299 7.89 -17.97 33.44
CA ALA A 299 7.05 -16.78 33.45
C ALA A 299 7.45 -15.70 34.48
N THR A 300 7.20 -14.44 34.15
CA THR A 300 7.13 -13.30 35.07
C THR A 300 5.86 -12.51 34.73
N GLU A 301 4.99 -12.33 35.72
CA GLU A 301 3.76 -11.53 35.67
C GLU A 301 4.02 -10.02 35.75
N GLU A 302 3.01 -9.27 35.29
CA GLU A 302 2.65 -7.84 35.49
C GLU A 302 2.76 -6.92 34.24
N PRO A 303 1.88 -5.92 34.06
CA PRO A 303 0.50 -5.74 34.54
C PRO A 303 -0.51 -5.54 33.39
N GLU A 304 -1.80 -5.67 33.70
CA GLU A 304 -2.93 -5.52 32.78
C GLU A 304 -2.98 -4.13 32.12
N THR A 305 -2.52 -4.05 30.88
CA THR A 305 -2.99 -3.05 29.92
C THR A 305 -4.22 -3.63 29.23
N SER A 306 -5.25 -2.82 29.04
CA SER A 306 -6.48 -3.19 28.34
C SER A 306 -6.16 -4.06 27.12
N PRO A 307 -6.85 -5.19 26.89
CA PRO A 307 -6.37 -6.15 25.90
C PRO A 307 -6.31 -5.45 24.54
N ILE A 308 -5.09 -5.31 24.02
CA ILE A 308 -4.83 -4.98 22.62
C ILE A 308 -5.48 -6.13 21.84
N LYS A 309 -6.68 -5.89 21.32
CA LYS A 309 -7.47 -6.93 20.65
C LYS A 309 -6.67 -7.46 19.47
N SER A 310 -6.22 -8.71 19.47
CA SER A 310 -5.33 -9.20 18.41
C SER A 310 -5.89 -8.95 16.99
N GLN A 311 -5.04 -8.87 15.96
CA GLN A 311 -5.49 -8.75 14.56
C GLN A 311 -6.60 -9.77 14.21
N THR A 312 -6.45 -11.00 14.68
CA THR A 312 -7.45 -12.07 14.55
C THR A 312 -8.77 -11.70 15.22
N GLU A 313 -8.73 -11.07 16.39
CA GLU A 313 -9.93 -10.63 17.12
C GLU A 313 -10.62 -9.46 16.41
N ILE A 314 -9.88 -8.50 15.85
CA ILE A 314 -10.47 -7.40 15.08
C ILE A 314 -11.09 -7.93 13.78
N LEU A 315 -10.40 -8.83 13.07
CA LEU A 315 -10.97 -9.53 11.90
C LEU A 315 -12.24 -10.29 12.27
N GLN A 316 -12.25 -10.99 13.41
CA GLN A 316 -13.43 -11.70 13.91
C GLN A 316 -14.56 -10.75 14.31
N MET A 317 -14.27 -9.53 14.79
CA MET A 317 -15.30 -8.53 15.08
C MET A 317 -15.95 -7.99 13.80
N VAL A 318 -15.17 -7.77 12.73
CA VAL A 318 -15.71 -7.45 11.40
C VAL A 318 -16.56 -8.59 10.87
N GLU A 319 -16.09 -9.83 11.05
CA GLU A 319 -16.80 -11.04 10.63
C GLU A 319 -18.16 -11.17 11.34
N ARG A 320 -18.20 -10.90 12.65
CA ARG A 320 -19.43 -10.90 13.48
C ARG A 320 -20.34 -9.70 13.20
N GLY A 321 -19.92 -8.74 12.37
CA GLY A 321 -20.64 -7.49 12.13
C GLY A 321 -20.71 -6.60 13.38
N GLU A 322 -19.85 -6.85 14.37
CA GLU A 322 -19.66 -5.99 15.55
C GLU A 322 -18.87 -4.73 15.20
N LEU A 323 -18.23 -4.73 14.02
CA LEU A 323 -17.35 -3.68 13.53
C LEU A 323 -17.53 -3.52 12.01
N SER A 324 -17.64 -2.29 11.53
CA SER A 324 -17.55 -1.99 10.10
C SER A 324 -16.11 -2.15 9.60
N VAL A 325 -15.92 -2.32 8.28
CA VAL A 325 -14.59 -2.33 7.66
C VAL A 325 -13.82 -1.03 7.96
N GLU A 326 -14.53 0.11 8.01
CA GLU A 326 -13.93 1.41 8.35
C GLU A 326 -13.42 1.45 9.79
N GLU A 327 -14.22 0.97 10.76
CA GLU A 327 -13.82 0.87 12.16
C GLU A 327 -12.69 -0.17 12.35
N ALA A 328 -12.67 -1.25 11.57
CA ALA A 328 -11.59 -2.25 11.55
C ALA A 328 -10.26 -1.64 11.15
N ILE A 329 -10.29 -0.85 10.09
CA ILE A 329 -9.11 -0.16 9.58
C ILE A 329 -8.58 0.80 10.66
N VAL A 330 -9.44 1.46 11.43
CA VAL A 330 -9.02 2.34 12.53
C VAL A 330 -8.40 1.52 13.66
N LEU A 331 -9.05 0.47 14.15
CA LEU A 331 -8.54 -0.35 15.25
C LEU A 331 -7.24 -1.09 14.91
N LEU A 332 -7.07 -1.49 13.64
CA LEU A 332 -5.86 -2.18 13.18
C LEU A 332 -4.69 -1.22 12.95
N LYS A 333 -4.93 0.09 12.80
CA LYS A 333 -3.87 1.11 12.69
C LYS A 333 -3.24 1.48 14.03
N ASP A 334 -3.95 1.26 15.13
CA ASP A 334 -3.50 1.61 16.48
C ASP A 334 -2.75 0.46 17.20
N GLN A 335 -2.41 -0.63 16.47
CA GLN A 335 -1.62 -1.78 16.97
C GLN A 335 -0.14 -1.63 16.64
#